data_AF-A0A5C7MTZ7-F1
#
_entry.id   AF-A0A5C7MTZ7-F1
#
_cell.length_a   1.000
_cell.length_b   1.000
_cell.length_c   1.000
_cell.angle_alpha   90.00
_cell.angle_beta   90.00
_cell.angle_gamma   90.00
#
_symmetry.space_group_name_H-M   'P 1'
#
loop_
_entity.id
_entity.type
_entity.pdbx_description
1 polymer ?
#
loop_
_entity_poly.entity_id
_entity_poly.type
_entity_poly.pdbx_seq_one_letter_code
_entity_poly.pdbx_strand_id
1 'polypeptide(L)'
;MSEPSARQRLDIPRTSRFRLTPRVDVEAVGQFSESIARFLGTGKYLLIQTVIVVIWIAFNLIAISLQFDPYPFILLNLAFSTQAAYAAPLILLAQNRQENRDRVSLEEDRRRAAQTKADTEFLARELAALRLAVGEVATRDYLRRELDELRALIAQQNGGKGGSGKRKTGKSRPPVEEDDAFSGTPADSADSATAAE
;
A
#
# COMPACT_ATOMS: atom_id res chain seq x y z
N MET A 1 74.43 -9.70 13.00
CA MET A 1 73.05 -9.21 13.21
C MET A 1 72.21 -9.87 12.14
N SER A 2 71.63 -11.03 12.46
CA SER A 2 70.99 -11.91 11.48
C SER A 2 69.50 -11.95 11.82
N GLU A 3 68.67 -11.24 11.05
CA GLU A 3 67.22 -11.34 11.16
C GLU A 3 66.67 -12.33 10.13
N PRO A 4 65.97 -13.40 10.54
CA PRO A 4 65.19 -14.24 9.65
C PRO A 4 63.74 -13.77 9.65
N SER A 5 63.34 -12.98 8.66
CA SER A 5 61.92 -12.62 8.46
C SER A 5 61.43 -13.07 7.09
N ALA A 6 61.27 -14.37 6.96
CA ALA A 6 60.54 -15.00 5.86
C ALA A 6 59.64 -16.12 6.41
N ARG A 7 58.85 -15.82 7.45
CA ARG A 7 57.71 -16.66 7.82
C ARG A 7 56.54 -16.31 6.92
N GLN A 8 56.60 -16.87 5.71
CA GLN A 8 55.48 -16.92 4.77
C GLN A 8 54.31 -17.61 5.48
N ARG A 9 53.35 -16.82 5.94
CA ARG A 9 52.20 -17.31 6.70
C ARG A 9 51.36 -18.23 5.82
N LEU A 10 51.38 -19.50 6.18
CA LEU A 10 50.69 -20.62 5.53
C LEU A 10 49.20 -20.72 5.90
N ASP A 11 48.63 -19.72 6.58
CA ASP A 11 47.28 -19.80 7.17
C ASP A 11 46.16 -19.22 6.30
N ILE A 12 46.45 -18.78 5.08
CA ILE A 12 45.41 -18.28 4.17
C ILE A 12 45.03 -19.43 3.24
N PRO A 13 43.85 -20.07 3.41
CA PRO A 13 43.40 -21.03 2.42
C PRO A 13 43.23 -20.31 1.09
N ARG A 14 44.06 -20.67 0.10
CA ARG A 14 43.90 -20.28 -1.30
C ARG A 14 42.62 -20.91 -1.83
N THR A 15 41.48 -20.30 -1.54
CA THR A 15 40.20 -20.67 -2.15
C THR A 15 40.17 -20.12 -3.57
N SER A 16 40.94 -20.73 -4.47
CA SER A 16 40.75 -20.55 -5.91
C SER A 16 39.47 -21.29 -6.30
N ARG A 17 38.32 -20.79 -5.87
CA ARG A 17 37.03 -21.20 -6.40
C ARG A 17 36.93 -20.57 -7.77
N PHE A 18 37.33 -21.34 -8.79
CA PHE A 18 37.02 -21.06 -10.18
C PHE A 18 35.48 -21.04 -10.31
N ARG A 19 34.86 -19.89 -10.01
CA ARG A 19 33.43 -19.69 -10.19
C ARG A 19 33.21 -19.43 -11.67
N LEU A 20 32.94 -20.50 -12.41
CA LEU A 20 32.14 -20.44 -13.63
C LEU A 20 30.71 -20.07 -13.22
N THR A 21 30.49 -18.82 -12.79
CA THR A 21 29.14 -18.25 -12.81
C THR A 21 28.93 -17.82 -14.25
N PRO A 22 28.03 -18.45 -15.02
CA PRO A 22 27.60 -17.87 -16.26
C PRO A 22 27.02 -16.50 -15.89
N ARG A 23 27.65 -15.41 -16.33
CA ARG A 23 27.06 -14.09 -16.25
C ARG A 23 25.92 -14.08 -17.26
N VAL A 24 24.80 -14.69 -16.88
CA VAL A 24 23.54 -14.51 -17.59
C VAL A 24 23.18 -13.05 -17.37
N ASP A 25 23.31 -12.26 -18.42
CA ASP A 25 23.05 -10.83 -18.37
C ASP A 25 21.54 -10.63 -18.17
N VAL A 26 21.16 -10.38 -16.92
CA VAL A 26 19.76 -10.29 -16.47
C VAL A 26 19.02 -9.18 -17.24
N GLU A 27 19.75 -8.18 -17.73
CA GLU A 27 19.22 -7.06 -18.50
C GLU A 27 18.90 -7.46 -19.96
N ALA A 28 19.74 -8.28 -20.58
CA ALA A 28 19.52 -8.77 -21.95
C ALA A 28 18.36 -9.77 -22.00
N VAL A 29 18.33 -10.70 -21.05
CA VAL A 29 17.16 -11.59 -20.84
C VAL A 29 15.94 -10.74 -20.47
N GLY A 30 16.18 -9.67 -19.70
CA GLY A 30 15.34 -8.53 -19.39
C GLY A 30 14.41 -8.11 -20.52
N GLN A 31 15.04 -7.52 -21.52
CA GLN A 31 14.41 -6.95 -22.69
C GLN A 31 13.83 -8.00 -23.63
N PHE A 32 14.48 -9.17 -23.72
CA PHE A 32 14.00 -10.28 -24.55
C PHE A 32 12.66 -10.83 -24.05
N SER A 33 12.51 -11.05 -22.74
CA SER A 33 11.22 -11.53 -22.19
C SER A 33 10.10 -10.51 -22.36
N GLU A 34 10.38 -9.21 -22.22
CA GLU A 34 9.38 -8.15 -22.43
C GLU A 34 8.90 -8.11 -23.89
N SER A 35 9.79 -8.35 -24.85
CA SER A 35 9.43 -8.50 -26.25
C SER A 35 8.58 -9.76 -26.50
N ILE A 36 8.96 -10.88 -25.88
CA ILE A 36 8.22 -12.14 -25.97
C ILE A 36 6.82 -12.01 -25.35
N ALA A 37 6.69 -11.40 -24.17
CA ALA A 37 5.41 -11.23 -23.49
C ALA A 37 4.43 -10.43 -24.35
N ARG A 38 4.89 -9.32 -24.95
CA ARG A 38 4.08 -8.52 -25.89
C ARG A 38 3.74 -9.30 -27.16
N PHE A 39 4.64 -10.15 -27.62
CA PHE A 39 4.43 -10.97 -28.81
C PHE A 39 3.42 -12.10 -28.58
N LEU A 40 3.56 -12.88 -27.50
CA LEU A 40 2.67 -13.99 -27.14
C LEU A 40 1.26 -13.52 -26.74
N GLY A 41 1.13 -12.32 -26.17
CA GLY A 41 -0.17 -11.72 -25.82
C GLY A 41 -0.95 -11.17 -27.02
N THR A 42 -0.35 -11.10 -28.20
CA THR A 42 -1.00 -10.58 -29.41
C THR A 42 -1.61 -11.72 -30.22
N GLY A 43 -2.87 -11.62 -30.66
CA GLY A 43 -3.54 -12.63 -31.51
C GLY A 43 -2.81 -12.94 -32.83
N LYS A 44 -1.89 -12.06 -33.25
CA LYS A 44 -1.01 -12.25 -34.40
C LYS A 44 -0.02 -13.41 -34.23
N TYR A 45 0.43 -13.70 -33.01
CA TYR A 45 1.30 -14.85 -32.75
C TYR A 45 0.56 -16.17 -33.03
N LEU A 46 -0.66 -16.31 -32.51
CA LEU A 46 -1.50 -17.49 -32.75
C LEU A 46 -1.77 -17.68 -34.24
N LEU A 47 -2.08 -16.60 -34.97
CA LEU A 47 -2.29 -16.66 -36.42
C LEU A 47 -1.04 -17.19 -37.17
N ILE A 48 0.14 -16.63 -36.90
CA ILE A 48 1.40 -17.06 -37.52
C ILE A 48 1.71 -18.51 -37.17
N GLN A 49 1.55 -18.89 -35.90
CA GLN A 49 1.78 -20.26 -35.41
C GLN A 49 0.85 -21.25 -36.12
N THR A 50 -0.44 -20.93 -36.26
CA THR A 50 -1.40 -21.78 -36.98
C THR A 50 -1.03 -21.93 -38.45
N VAL A 51 -0.64 -20.83 -39.13
CA VAL A 51 -0.21 -20.89 -40.54
C VAL A 51 1.02 -21.79 -40.70
N ILE A 52 2.01 -21.68 -39.82
CA ILE A 52 3.21 -22.53 -39.84
C ILE A 52 2.83 -24.01 -39.67
N VAL A 53 1.97 -24.33 -38.70
CA VAL A 53 1.51 -25.72 -38.46
C VAL A 53 0.77 -26.26 -39.68
N VAL A 54 -0.12 -25.48 -40.29
CA VAL A 54 -0.86 -25.89 -41.50
C VAL A 54 0.08 -26.14 -42.68
N ILE A 55 1.05 -25.25 -42.92
CA ILE A 55 2.07 -25.43 -43.97
C ILE A 55 2.90 -26.69 -43.69
N TRP A 56 3.27 -26.94 -42.44
CA TRP A 56 4.06 -28.10 -42.06
C TRP A 56 3.31 -29.42 -42.28
N ILE A 57 2.02 -29.46 -41.90
CA ILE A 57 1.15 -30.61 -42.18
C ILE A 57 1.02 -30.82 -43.69
N ALA A 58 0.78 -29.76 -44.47
CA ALA A 58 0.68 -29.86 -45.93
C ALA A 58 1.99 -30.35 -46.58
N PHE A 59 3.14 -29.88 -46.10
CA PHE A 59 4.45 -30.34 -46.56
C PHE A 59 4.65 -31.82 -46.27
N ASN A 60 4.29 -32.28 -45.07
CA ASN A 60 4.36 -33.69 -44.70
C ASN A 60 3.43 -34.54 -45.58
N LEU A 61 2.21 -34.07 -45.87
CA LEU A 61 1.27 -34.76 -46.79
C LEU A 61 1.83 -34.93 -48.21
N ILE A 62 2.54 -33.93 -48.73
CA ILE A 62 3.21 -34.02 -50.03
C ILE A 62 4.40 -35.00 -49.96
N ALA A 63 5.14 -34.98 -48.85
CA ALA A 63 6.28 -35.89 -48.63
C ALA A 63 5.88 -37.37 -48.49
N ILE A 64 4.62 -37.68 -48.11
CA ILE A 64 4.05 -39.05 -48.18
C ILE A 64 4.06 -39.57 -49.62
N SER A 65 3.82 -38.70 -50.61
CA SER A 65 3.87 -39.08 -52.03
C SER A 65 5.28 -39.47 -52.49
N LEU A 66 6.31 -39.14 -51.69
CA LEU A 66 7.70 -39.58 -51.87
C LEU A 66 8.11 -40.71 -50.90
N GLN A 67 7.16 -41.37 -50.23
CA GLN A 67 7.38 -42.39 -49.19
C GLN A 67 8.22 -41.90 -47.98
N PHE A 68 8.37 -40.59 -47.76
CA PHE A 68 9.33 -40.05 -46.80
C PHE A 68 8.85 -40.10 -45.32
N ASP A 69 7.59 -40.48 -45.06
CA ASP A 69 7.06 -40.84 -43.72
C ASP A 69 5.68 -41.56 -43.85
N PRO A 70 5.63 -42.89 -44.06
CA PRO A 70 4.37 -43.65 -44.16
C PRO A 70 3.60 -43.63 -42.83
N TYR A 71 2.27 -43.76 -42.89
CA TYR A 71 1.40 -43.78 -41.71
C TYR A 71 1.92 -44.76 -40.64
N PRO A 72 2.22 -44.34 -39.39
CA PRO A 72 1.66 -43.21 -38.65
C PRO A 72 2.69 -42.09 -38.35
N PHE A 73 3.02 -41.24 -39.34
CA PHE A 73 3.77 -39.96 -39.24
C PHE A 73 4.69 -39.79 -38.01
N ILE A 74 5.70 -40.66 -37.87
CA ILE A 74 6.49 -40.74 -36.64
C ILE A 74 7.34 -39.48 -36.46
N LEU A 75 7.82 -38.89 -37.56
CA LEU A 75 8.68 -37.72 -37.54
C LEU A 75 7.89 -36.46 -37.19
N LEU A 76 6.65 -36.34 -37.70
CA LEU A 76 5.75 -35.24 -37.36
C LEU A 76 5.43 -35.25 -35.86
N ASN A 77 5.07 -36.42 -35.34
CA ASN A 77 4.71 -36.56 -33.94
C ASN A 77 5.91 -36.31 -33.01
N LEU A 78 7.11 -36.79 -33.40
CA LEU A 78 8.33 -36.55 -32.65
C LEU A 78 8.71 -35.06 -32.63
N ALA A 79 8.56 -34.35 -33.74
CA ALA A 79 8.82 -32.92 -33.82
C ALA A 79 7.84 -32.12 -32.95
N PHE A 80 6.54 -32.44 -33.02
CA PHE A 80 5.52 -31.78 -32.20
C PHE A 80 5.70 -32.05 -30.70
N SER A 81 6.04 -33.29 -30.33
CA SER A 81 6.34 -33.66 -28.95
C SER A 81 7.53 -32.88 -28.40
N THR A 82 8.58 -32.71 -29.21
CA THR A 82 9.75 -31.91 -28.84
C THR A 82 9.41 -30.42 -28.72
N GLN A 83 8.57 -29.90 -29.62
CA GLN A 83 8.11 -28.50 -29.59
C GLN A 83 7.31 -28.20 -28.31
N ALA A 84 6.40 -29.08 -27.93
CA ALA A 84 5.67 -28.98 -26.66
C ALA A 84 6.60 -29.09 -25.45
N ALA A 85 7.56 -30.03 -25.48
CA ALA A 85 8.52 -30.22 -24.40
C ALA A 85 9.43 -29.00 -24.18
N TYR A 86 9.84 -28.30 -25.23
CA TYR A 86 10.65 -27.08 -25.13
C TYR A 86 9.83 -25.83 -24.76
N ALA A 87 8.51 -25.84 -24.98
CA ALA A 87 7.64 -24.73 -24.57
C ALA A 87 7.58 -24.60 -23.03
N ALA A 88 7.52 -25.71 -22.30
CA ALA A 88 7.44 -25.71 -20.83
C ALA A 88 8.57 -24.91 -20.13
N PRO A 89 9.87 -25.15 -20.40
CA PRO A 89 10.94 -24.37 -19.77
C PRO A 89 10.93 -22.90 -20.21
N LEU A 90 10.61 -22.58 -21.47
CA LEU A 90 10.49 -21.19 -21.91
C LEU A 90 9.38 -20.44 -21.17
N ILE A 91 8.23 -21.07 -20.97
CA ILE A 91 7.11 -20.52 -20.22
C ILE A 91 7.52 -20.33 -18.75
N LEU A 92 8.21 -21.30 -18.14
CA LEU A 92 8.71 -21.18 -16.77
C LEU A 92 9.71 -20.02 -16.58
N LEU A 93 10.58 -19.77 -17.57
CA LEU A 93 11.47 -18.61 -17.54
C LEU A 93 10.69 -17.29 -17.66
N ALA A 94 9.66 -17.25 -18.50
CA ALA A 94 8.80 -16.07 -18.63
C ALA A 94 8.01 -15.81 -17.33
N GLN A 95 7.47 -16.85 -16.71
CA GLN A 95 6.68 -16.77 -15.48
C GLN A 95 7.50 -16.33 -14.26
N ASN A 96 8.69 -16.90 -14.02
CA ASN A 96 9.56 -16.51 -12.91
C ASN A 96 9.92 -15.02 -12.91
N ARG A 97 9.95 -14.39 -14.10
CA ARG A 97 10.23 -12.96 -14.22
C ARG A 97 9.02 -12.09 -13.97
N GLN A 98 7.84 -12.53 -14.43
CA GLN A 98 6.59 -11.85 -14.10
C GLN A 98 6.37 -11.86 -12.59
N GLU A 99 6.55 -13.02 -11.94
CA GLU A 99 6.40 -13.17 -10.49
C GLU A 99 7.37 -12.27 -9.69
N ASN A 100 8.62 -12.16 -10.13
CA ASN A 100 9.58 -11.25 -9.49
C ASN A 100 9.18 -9.77 -9.62
N ARG A 101 8.69 -9.34 -10.79
CA ARG A 101 8.23 -7.96 -11.01
C ARG A 101 6.97 -7.66 -10.20
N ASP A 102 6.02 -8.60 -10.17
CA ASP A 102 4.79 -8.50 -9.40
C ASP A 102 5.11 -8.44 -7.89
N ARG A 103 6.09 -9.22 -7.44
CA ARG A 103 6.57 -9.18 -6.05
C ARG A 103 7.16 -7.82 -5.68
N VAL A 104 8.03 -7.25 -6.51
CA VAL A 104 8.62 -5.92 -6.26
C VAL A 104 7.53 -4.85 -6.23
N SER A 105 6.58 -4.89 -7.17
CA SER A 105 5.42 -3.97 -7.19
C SER A 105 4.61 -4.07 -5.89
N LEU A 106 4.32 -5.29 -5.43
CA LEU A 106 3.58 -5.52 -4.18
C LEU A 106 4.34 -5.03 -2.96
N GLU A 107 5.67 -5.20 -2.92
CA GLU A 107 6.51 -4.71 -1.83
C GLU A 107 6.54 -3.17 -1.79
N GLU A 108 6.62 -2.51 -2.94
CA GLU A 108 6.51 -1.05 -3.04
C GLU A 108 5.14 -0.54 -2.60
N ASP A 109 4.06 -1.16 -3.05
CA ASP A 109 2.69 -0.77 -2.67
C ASP A 109 2.47 -0.91 -1.16
N ARG A 110 2.98 -1.99 -0.55
CA ARG A 110 2.95 -2.16 0.90
C ARG A 110 3.73 -1.06 1.63
N ARG A 111 4.91 -0.67 1.13
CA ARG A 111 5.69 0.43 1.71
C ARG A 111 4.96 1.77 1.61
N ARG A 112 4.37 2.06 0.44
CA ARG A 112 3.59 3.28 0.22
C ARG A 112 2.38 3.32 1.14
N ALA A 113 1.62 2.23 1.23
CA ALA A 113 0.47 2.13 2.14
C ALA A 113 0.87 2.34 3.61
N ALA A 114 2.01 1.79 4.05
CA ALA A 114 2.52 2.00 5.39
C ALA A 114 2.90 3.47 5.65
N GLN A 115 3.53 4.14 4.68
CA GLN A 115 3.86 5.57 4.78
C GLN A 115 2.61 6.45 4.83
N THR A 116 1.66 6.24 3.91
CA THR A 116 0.39 6.98 3.90
C THR A 116 -0.39 6.80 5.20
N LYS A 117 -0.37 5.59 5.77
CA LYS A 117 -0.98 5.32 7.08
C LYS A 117 -0.28 6.14 8.18
N ALA A 118 1.05 6.13 8.23
CA ALA A 118 1.81 6.90 9.22
C ALA A 118 1.58 8.41 9.08
N ASP A 119 1.55 8.94 7.85
CA ASP A 119 1.28 10.35 7.58
C ASP A 119 -0.14 10.74 8.02
N THR A 120 -1.12 9.86 7.78
CA THR A 120 -2.51 10.08 8.22
C THR A 120 -2.61 10.06 9.74
N GLU A 121 -1.94 9.13 10.40
CA GLU A 121 -1.88 9.08 11.87
C GLU A 121 -1.19 10.31 12.46
N PHE A 122 -0.12 10.79 11.82
CA PHE A 122 0.57 12.01 12.22
C PHE A 122 -0.35 13.23 12.08
N LEU A 123 -0.97 13.43 10.91
CA LEU A 123 -1.91 14.51 10.67
C LEU A 123 -3.11 14.46 11.62
N ALA A 124 -3.62 13.27 11.94
CA ALA A 124 -4.70 13.12 12.90
C ALA A 124 -4.29 13.54 14.32
N ARG A 125 -3.07 13.20 14.75
CA ARG A 125 -2.52 13.63 16.05
C ARG A 125 -2.28 15.12 16.10
N GLU A 126 -1.69 15.69 15.06
CA GLU A 126 -1.48 17.15 14.94
C GLU A 126 -2.81 17.89 14.92
N LEU A 127 -3.81 17.40 14.19
CA LEU A 127 -5.15 17.98 14.18
C LEU A 127 -5.83 17.90 15.55
N ALA A 128 -5.67 16.80 16.27
CA ALA A 128 -6.18 16.64 17.63
C ALA A 128 -5.49 17.61 18.61
N ALA A 129 -4.17 17.75 18.52
CA ALA A 129 -3.40 18.70 19.33
C ALA A 129 -3.79 20.15 19.01
N LEU A 130 -3.90 20.49 17.74
CA LEU A 130 -4.38 21.81 17.28
C LEU A 130 -5.80 22.08 17.79
N ARG A 131 -6.70 21.09 17.71
CA ARG A 131 -8.07 21.22 18.22
C ARG A 131 -8.10 21.47 19.73
N LEU A 132 -7.24 20.82 20.52
CA LEU A 132 -7.16 21.07 21.96
C LEU A 132 -6.61 22.48 22.25
N ALA A 133 -5.53 22.88 21.57
CA ALA A 133 -4.95 24.21 21.72
C ALA A 133 -5.93 25.33 21.32
N VAL A 134 -6.66 25.16 20.21
CA VAL A 134 -7.70 26.12 19.78
C VAL A 134 -8.92 26.06 20.70
N GLY A 135 -9.31 24.86 21.17
CA GLY A 135 -10.43 24.67 22.09
C GLY A 135 -10.22 25.34 23.45
N GLU A 136 -8.99 25.37 23.97
CA GLU A 136 -8.65 26.12 25.19
C GLU A 136 -8.59 27.64 24.97
N VAL A 137 -8.21 28.11 23.78
CA VAL A 137 -7.95 29.54 23.52
C VAL A 137 -9.16 30.28 22.94
N ALA A 138 -10.06 29.63 22.21
CA ALA A 138 -11.10 30.30 21.45
C ALA A 138 -12.47 29.66 21.67
N THR A 139 -13.27 30.22 22.58
CA THR A 139 -14.52 30.89 22.16
C THR A 139 -15.29 31.42 23.35
N ARG A 140 -15.58 30.62 24.38
CA ARG A 140 -16.58 31.07 25.36
C ARG A 140 -16.05 32.08 26.38
N ASP A 141 -14.94 31.77 27.04
CA ASP A 141 -14.46 32.60 28.15
C ASP A 141 -13.65 33.80 27.66
N TYR A 142 -12.92 33.67 26.55
CA TYR A 142 -12.27 34.80 25.89
C TYR A 142 -13.29 35.78 25.29
N LEU A 143 -14.28 35.31 24.51
CA LEU A 143 -15.32 36.21 23.99
C LEU A 143 -16.17 36.82 25.11
N ARG A 144 -16.43 36.10 26.20
CA ARG A 144 -17.13 36.66 27.37
C ARG A 144 -16.31 37.74 28.06
N ARG A 145 -15.02 37.50 28.30
CA ARG A 145 -14.12 38.53 28.87
C ARG A 145 -14.06 39.75 28.00
N GLU A 146 -13.85 39.58 26.70
CA GLU A 146 -13.76 40.71 25.77
C GLU A 146 -15.07 41.49 25.68
N LEU A 147 -16.22 40.78 25.69
CA LEU A 147 -17.54 41.42 25.73
C LEU A 147 -17.80 42.16 27.06
N ASP A 148 -17.39 41.59 28.19
CA ASP A 148 -17.56 42.22 29.51
C ASP A 148 -16.62 43.42 29.69
N GLU A 149 -15.39 43.35 29.16
CA GLU A 149 -14.44 44.45 29.11
C GLU A 149 -14.95 45.59 28.22
N LEU A 150 -15.45 45.28 27.01
CA LEU A 150 -16.11 46.27 26.14
C LEU A 150 -17.33 46.90 26.82
N ARG A 151 -18.16 46.11 27.51
CA ARG A 151 -19.29 46.64 28.30
C ARG A 151 -18.84 47.56 29.42
N ALA A 152 -17.77 47.22 30.13
CA ALA A 152 -17.23 48.04 31.21
C ALA A 152 -16.69 49.38 30.68
N LEU A 153 -15.98 49.36 29.55
CA LEU A 153 -15.49 50.56 28.87
C LEU A 153 -16.64 51.48 28.42
N ILE A 154 -17.70 50.92 27.84
CA ILE A 154 -18.90 51.68 27.45
C ILE A 154 -19.63 52.22 28.68
N ALA A 155 -19.75 51.43 29.75
CA ALA A 155 -20.38 51.86 31.00
C ALA A 155 -19.59 52.99 31.69
N GLN A 156 -18.27 52.98 31.59
CA GLN A 156 -17.41 54.07 32.09
C GLN A 156 -17.62 55.35 31.26
N GLN A 157 -17.80 55.22 29.94
CA GLN A 157 -18.07 56.33 29.04
C GLN A 157 -19.47 56.93 29.23
N ASN A 158 -20.49 56.10 29.51
CA ASN A 158 -21.85 56.54 29.83
C ASN A 158 -22.00 57.02 31.28
N GLY A 159 -21.28 56.42 32.24
CA GLY A 159 -21.28 56.76 33.66
C GLY A 159 -20.68 58.13 33.96
N GLY A 160 -19.88 58.69 33.04
CA GLY A 160 -19.42 60.08 33.08
C GLY A 160 -20.52 61.12 32.80
N LYS A 161 -21.74 60.72 32.41
CA LYS A 161 -22.84 61.64 32.05
C LYS A 161 -24.20 61.40 32.74
N GLY A 162 -24.30 60.51 33.72
CA GLY A 162 -25.59 60.10 34.29
C GLY A 162 -25.72 60.15 35.81
N GLY A 163 -26.07 61.31 36.34
CA GLY A 163 -27.10 61.46 37.39
C GLY A 163 -26.90 60.81 38.77
N SER A 164 -26.56 61.65 39.75
CA SER A 164 -26.86 61.49 41.17
C SER A 164 -28.35 61.18 41.41
N GLY A 165 -28.65 60.06 42.07
CA GLY A 165 -30.02 59.60 42.33
C GLY A 165 -30.11 58.69 43.55
N LYS A 166 -30.08 59.30 44.73
CA LYS A 166 -30.21 58.70 46.07
C LYS A 166 -31.58 58.02 46.25
N ARG A 167 -31.65 56.74 46.64
CA ARG A 167 -32.82 56.18 47.35
C ARG A 167 -32.45 55.05 48.32
N LYS A 168 -32.70 55.33 49.62
CA LYS A 168 -33.02 54.35 50.69
C LYS A 168 -34.34 53.65 50.28
N THR A 169 -34.73 52.44 50.68
CA THR A 169 -34.91 51.80 52.00
C THR A 169 -35.19 50.30 51.75
N GLY A 170 -35.16 49.44 52.77
CA GLY A 170 -35.89 48.16 52.72
C GLY A 170 -35.23 47.00 53.45
N LYS A 171 -35.69 46.75 54.67
CA LYS A 171 -35.29 45.68 55.59
C LYS A 171 -36.24 44.48 55.43
N SER A 172 -35.72 43.24 55.37
CA SER A 172 -36.26 42.00 56.00
C SER A 172 -35.37 40.77 55.70
N ARG A 173 -35.33 39.84 56.67
CA ARG A 173 -34.50 38.61 56.87
C ARG A 173 -35.34 37.34 56.53
N PRO A 174 -34.85 36.07 56.67
CA PRO A 174 -33.54 35.44 56.39
C PRO A 174 -33.75 34.11 55.55
N PRO A 175 -32.88 33.06 55.57
CA PRO A 175 -32.75 32.07 54.48
C PRO A 175 -33.67 30.85 54.64
N VAL A 176 -33.92 30.14 53.54
CA VAL A 176 -34.51 28.79 53.54
C VAL A 176 -33.45 27.82 53.02
N GLU A 177 -33.14 26.85 53.87
CA GLU A 177 -32.25 25.69 53.67
C GLU A 177 -33.14 24.45 53.47
N GLU A 178 -32.60 23.43 52.78
CA GLU A 178 -33.09 22.04 52.67
C GLU A 178 -34.42 21.85 51.91
N ASP A 179 -34.68 20.78 51.18
CA ASP A 179 -34.02 19.54 50.78
C ASP A 179 -34.95 19.00 49.68
N ASP A 180 -34.43 18.33 48.64
CA ASP A 180 -35.22 17.29 47.96
C ASP A 180 -34.29 16.37 47.15
N ALA A 181 -33.85 15.34 47.89
CA ALA A 181 -34.06 13.94 47.55
C ALA A 181 -33.80 13.51 46.09
N PHE A 182 -32.63 12.90 45.94
CA PHE A 182 -32.42 11.69 45.18
C PHE A 182 -33.62 10.71 45.26
N SER A 183 -34.22 10.41 44.11
CA SER A 183 -34.95 9.17 43.80
C SER A 183 -34.64 8.83 42.34
N GLY A 184 -33.87 7.76 42.07
CA GLY A 184 -34.40 6.42 41.74
C GLY A 184 -34.99 6.42 40.32
N THR A 185 -34.59 5.62 39.32
CA THR A 185 -33.87 4.33 39.24
C THR A 185 -33.60 4.09 37.74
N PRO A 186 -32.57 3.30 37.36
CA PRO A 186 -32.33 2.85 35.99
C PRO A 186 -33.10 1.56 35.67
N ALA A 187 -33.74 1.49 34.51
CA ALA A 187 -34.34 0.29 33.87
C ALA A 187 -34.92 0.78 32.54
N ASP A 188 -34.98 0.09 31.41
CA ASP A 188 -34.74 -1.28 30.92
C ASP A 188 -34.77 -1.05 29.38
N SER A 189 -34.07 -1.71 28.47
CA SER A 189 -34.18 -3.09 27.99
C SER A 189 -33.71 -2.95 26.53
N ALA A 190 -32.63 -3.59 26.10
CA ALA A 190 -32.73 -4.80 25.29
C ALA A 190 -33.88 -4.72 24.27
N ASP A 191 -33.56 -4.38 23.02
CA ASP A 191 -34.30 -4.96 21.90
C ASP A 191 -33.35 -5.74 21.01
N SER A 192 -33.72 -7.00 20.89
CA SER A 192 -33.06 -8.08 20.21
C SER A 192 -33.55 -8.16 18.77
N ALA A 193 -32.62 -8.38 17.85
CA ALA A 193 -32.73 -9.29 16.72
C ALA A 193 -34.12 -9.51 16.06
N THR A 194 -34.24 -9.03 14.83
CA THR A 194 -35.02 -9.64 13.73
C THR A 194 -34.25 -9.30 12.45
N ALA A 195 -33.51 -10.22 11.82
CA ALA A 195 -33.93 -11.37 11.02
C ALA A 195 -34.70 -10.98 9.73
N ALA A 196 -34.17 -11.47 8.61
CA ALA A 196 -34.73 -11.55 7.25
C ALA A 196 -34.65 -10.29 6.36
N GLU A 197 -33.69 -10.24 5.45
CA GLU A 197 -33.82 -10.70 4.05
C GLU A 197 -32.44 -10.95 3.41
#